data_AF-A0AA39N577-F1
#
_entry.id   AF-A0AA39N577-F1
#
_cell.length_a   1.000
_cell.length_b   1.000
_cell.length_c   1.000
_cell.angle_alpha   90.00
_cell.angle_beta   90.00
_cell.angle_gamma   90.00
#
_symmetry.space_group_name_H-M   'P 1'
#
loop_
_entity.id
_entity.type
_entity.pdbx_description
1 polymer ?
#
loop_
_entity_poly.entity_id
_entity_poly.type
_entity_poly.pdbx_seq_one_letter_code
_entity_poly.pdbx_strand_id
1 'polypeptide(L)'
;MKLAFSTALFTALFTAASATPATKRDIYTPPVLSPTTGKTWLVETTQTVSWDTSNPPDLISNRNESRIVLTKGGFFLPYILADRFDILLGSIEVKVPLVAEGDDYAVVLFGDSGNFGKQFSIKGGPAN
;
A
#
# COMPACT_ATOMS: atom_id res chain seq x y z
N MET A 1 -65.50 -21.50 40.93
CA MET A 1 -64.29 -20.69 41.19
C MET A 1 -63.06 -21.53 40.90
N LYS A 2 -62.26 -21.17 39.89
CA LYS A 2 -60.79 -21.29 39.84
C LYS A 2 -60.33 -20.88 38.43
N LEU A 3 -59.83 -19.64 38.33
CA LEU A 3 -59.01 -19.20 37.22
C LEU A 3 -57.70 -20.00 37.25
N ALA A 4 -57.20 -20.40 36.09
CA ALA A 4 -55.80 -20.79 35.93
C ALA A 4 -55.20 -19.94 34.81
N PHE A 5 -54.38 -18.98 35.22
CA PHE A 5 -53.55 -18.14 34.36
C PHE A 5 -52.30 -18.96 34.00
N SER A 6 -52.14 -19.35 32.73
CA SER A 6 -50.91 -20.00 32.25
C SER A 6 -49.99 -18.95 31.63
N THR A 7 -49.09 -18.41 32.45
CA THR A 7 -48.01 -17.52 32.00
C THR A 7 -46.88 -18.38 31.44
N ALA A 8 -46.73 -18.43 30.11
CA ALA A 8 -45.56 -19.04 29.47
C ALA A 8 -44.39 -18.03 29.49
N LEU A 9 -43.30 -18.43 30.14
CA LEU A 9 -42.08 -17.66 30.36
C LEU A 9 -41.26 -17.58 29.05
N PHE A 10 -41.01 -16.37 28.54
CA PHE A 10 -40.06 -16.12 27.45
C PHE A 10 -38.65 -16.04 28.02
N THR A 11 -37.81 -17.06 27.80
CA THR A 11 -36.37 -17.02 28.12
C THR A 11 -35.60 -16.37 26.98
N ALA A 12 -35.14 -15.13 27.19
CA ALA A 12 -34.20 -14.47 26.30
C ALA A 12 -32.78 -15.01 26.53
N LEU A 13 -32.20 -15.69 25.53
CA LEU A 13 -30.79 -16.06 25.50
C LEU A 13 -29.97 -14.83 25.09
N PHE A 14 -29.30 -14.19 26.04
CA PHE A 14 -28.26 -13.20 25.74
C PHE A 14 -26.92 -13.93 25.57
N THR A 15 -26.49 -14.14 24.34
CA THR A 15 -25.10 -14.52 24.06
C THR A 15 -24.20 -13.30 24.28
N ALA A 16 -23.39 -13.34 25.34
CA ALA A 16 -22.33 -12.36 25.54
C ALA A 16 -21.26 -12.54 24.45
N ALA A 17 -21.18 -11.60 23.50
CA ALA A 17 -20.05 -11.53 22.59
C ALA A 17 -18.82 -11.04 23.38
N SER A 18 -17.85 -11.92 23.62
CA SER A 18 -16.55 -11.51 24.15
C SER A 18 -15.74 -10.85 23.05
N ALA A 19 -15.63 -9.52 23.08
CA ALA A 19 -14.69 -8.80 22.24
C ALA A 19 -13.27 -8.94 22.80
N THR A 20 -12.35 -9.52 22.02
CA THR A 20 -10.92 -9.49 22.34
C THR A 20 -10.39 -8.06 22.16
N PRO A 21 -9.46 -7.58 23.00
CA PRO A 21 -8.85 -6.27 22.80
C PRO A 21 -8.13 -6.23 21.44
N ALA A 22 -8.48 -5.26 20.60
CA ALA A 22 -7.78 -5.04 19.35
C ALA A 22 -6.40 -4.44 19.63
N THR A 23 -5.32 -5.10 19.21
CA THR A 23 -3.98 -4.53 19.28
C THR A 23 -3.86 -3.39 18.26
N LYS A 24 -3.48 -2.20 18.71
CA LYS A 24 -3.26 -1.04 17.84
C LYS A 24 -2.09 -1.34 16.88
N ARG A 25 -2.35 -1.22 15.58
CA ARG A 25 -1.33 -1.23 14.53
C ARG A 25 -1.11 0.19 14.05
N ASP A 26 0.13 0.54 13.73
CA ASP A 26 0.51 1.88 13.28
C ASP A 26 0.69 1.93 11.77
N ILE A 27 0.32 3.08 11.20
CA ILE A 27 0.55 3.40 9.79
C ILE A 27 2.05 3.59 9.59
N TYR A 28 2.61 2.89 8.61
CA TYR A 28 4.01 3.03 8.24
C TYR A 28 4.14 3.63 6.84
N THR A 29 4.95 4.69 6.71
CA THR A 29 5.10 5.47 5.47
C THR A 29 6.57 5.79 5.22
N PRO A 30 7.40 4.77 4.90
CA PRO A 30 8.84 4.93 4.77
C PRO A 30 9.20 5.85 3.59
N PRO A 31 10.23 6.70 3.72
CA PRO A 31 10.74 7.51 2.61
C PRO A 31 11.24 6.66 1.44
N VAL A 32 10.81 6.98 0.23
CA VAL A 32 11.40 6.40 -1.00
C VAL A 32 12.78 7.00 -1.25
N LEU A 33 13.77 6.14 -1.49
CA LEU A 33 15.17 6.51 -1.71
C LEU A 33 15.58 6.45 -3.19
N SER A 34 15.06 5.47 -3.94
CA SER A 34 15.30 5.30 -5.39
C SER A 34 13.98 5.09 -6.12
N PRO A 35 13.77 5.71 -7.30
CA PRO A 35 14.72 6.53 -8.06
C PRO A 35 14.95 7.93 -7.46
N THR A 36 16.15 8.47 -7.69
CA THR A 36 16.52 9.84 -7.33
C THR A 36 16.26 10.82 -8.49
N THR A 37 16.24 12.12 -8.18
CA THR A 37 16.15 13.18 -9.20
C THR A 37 17.23 13.02 -10.27
N GLY A 38 16.84 13.11 -11.54
CA GLY A 38 17.72 12.97 -12.69
C GLY A 38 18.01 11.53 -13.12
N LYS A 39 17.51 10.52 -12.39
CA LYS A 39 17.58 9.13 -12.84
C LYS A 39 16.78 8.97 -14.15
N THR A 40 17.31 8.16 -15.06
CA THR A 40 16.60 7.76 -16.27
C THR A 40 16.38 6.24 -16.26
N TRP A 41 15.15 5.82 -16.51
CA TRP A 41 14.75 4.44 -16.75
C TRP A 41 14.42 4.25 -18.23
N LEU A 42 14.70 3.05 -18.74
CA LEU A 42 14.25 2.64 -20.07
C LEU A 42 13.00 1.77 -19.94
N VAL A 43 12.04 1.95 -20.83
CA VAL A 43 10.86 1.07 -20.90
C VAL A 43 11.28 -0.39 -21.04
N GLU A 44 10.44 -1.28 -20.49
CA GLU A 44 10.60 -2.74 -20.52
C GLU A 44 11.85 -3.30 -19.82
N THR A 45 12.66 -2.44 -19.19
CA THR A 45 13.78 -2.87 -18.34
C THR A 45 13.35 -3.15 -16.91
N THR A 46 14.17 -3.92 -16.20
CA THR A 46 14.03 -4.09 -14.74
C THR A 46 14.80 -2.99 -14.02
N GLN A 47 14.19 -2.38 -13.03
CA GLN A 47 14.77 -1.30 -12.22
C GLN A 47 14.53 -1.55 -10.74
N THR A 48 15.41 -1.04 -9.88
CA THR A 48 15.27 -1.16 -8.42
C THR A 48 14.59 0.08 -7.84
N VAL A 49 13.49 -0.15 -7.12
CA VAL A 49 12.89 0.82 -6.21
C VAL A 49 13.34 0.49 -4.80
N SER A 50 13.76 1.49 -4.04
CA SER A 50 14.20 1.31 -2.65
C SER A 50 13.64 2.39 -1.73
N TRP A 51 13.54 2.07 -0.45
CA TRP A 51 12.99 2.93 0.59
C TRP A 51 13.67 2.65 1.93
N ASP A 52 13.55 3.59 2.86
CA ASP A 52 14.20 3.52 4.17
C ASP A 52 13.37 2.72 5.17
N THR A 53 13.92 1.61 5.65
CA THR A 53 13.32 0.73 6.66
C THR A 53 13.99 0.81 8.03
N SER A 54 14.78 1.86 8.31
CA SER A 54 15.60 1.95 9.52
C SER A 54 14.82 2.18 10.82
N ASN A 55 13.59 2.71 10.73
CA ASN A 55 12.79 3.06 11.90
C ASN A 55 11.31 2.62 11.78
N PRO A 56 11.03 1.31 11.71
CA PRO A 56 9.67 0.79 11.65
C PRO A 56 9.00 0.76 13.04
N PRO A 57 7.66 0.92 13.15
CA PRO A 57 6.93 0.64 14.38
C PRO A 57 6.86 -0.88 14.63
N ASP A 58 6.61 -1.27 15.89
CA ASP A 58 6.54 -2.69 16.29
C ASP A 58 5.45 -3.47 15.55
N LEU A 59 4.32 -2.82 15.28
CA LEU A 59 3.17 -3.40 14.58
C LEU A 59 2.74 -2.49 13.43
N ILE A 60 2.96 -2.98 12.21
CA ILE A 60 2.64 -2.27 10.98
C ILE A 60 1.28 -2.75 10.45
N SER A 61 0.40 -1.80 10.18
CA SER A 61 -0.83 -2.03 9.42
C SER A 61 -0.50 -2.39 7.96
N ASN A 62 -1.19 -3.40 7.40
CA ASN A 62 -1.05 -3.83 6.01
C ASN A 62 0.40 -4.11 5.54
N ARG A 63 1.26 -4.58 6.46
CA ARG A 63 2.68 -4.84 6.21
C ARG A 63 2.96 -5.59 4.91
N ASN A 64 2.17 -6.64 4.63
CA ASN A 64 2.36 -7.53 3.47
C ASN A 64 1.44 -7.20 2.29
N GLU A 65 0.70 -6.09 2.35
CA GLU A 65 -0.24 -5.65 1.31
C GLU A 65 0.25 -4.38 0.62
N SER A 66 1.57 -4.14 0.67
CA SER A 66 2.18 -2.94 0.11
C SER A 66 2.27 -3.01 -1.41
N ARG A 67 2.26 -1.83 -2.05
CA ARG A 67 2.33 -1.69 -3.51
C ARG A 67 3.15 -0.49 -3.95
N ILE A 68 3.70 -0.56 -5.16
CA ILE A 68 4.35 0.56 -5.83
C ILE A 68 3.52 0.93 -7.06
N VAL A 69 3.17 2.20 -7.19
CA VAL A 69 2.40 2.73 -8.32
C VAL A 69 3.21 3.79 -9.07
N LEU A 70 3.06 3.85 -10.39
CA LEU A 70 3.68 4.88 -11.22
C LEU A 70 2.77 6.10 -11.37
N THR A 71 3.36 7.29 -11.33
CA THR A 71 2.69 8.58 -11.56
C THR A 71 3.43 9.38 -12.62
N LYS A 72 2.72 10.32 -13.25
CA LYS A 72 3.29 11.29 -14.20
C LYS A 72 2.62 12.65 -14.03
N GLY A 73 3.41 13.71 -13.89
CA GLY A 73 2.88 15.07 -13.71
C GLY A 73 1.99 15.23 -12.47
N GLY A 74 2.19 14.37 -11.46
CA GLY A 74 1.37 14.31 -10.24
C GLY A 74 0.08 13.48 -10.36
N PHE A 75 -0.22 12.90 -11.52
CA PHE A 75 -1.38 12.03 -11.73
C PHE A 75 -1.01 10.55 -11.64
N PHE A 76 -1.89 9.75 -11.05
CA PHE A 76 -1.73 8.30 -11.02
C PHE A 76 -1.92 7.71 -12.41
N LEU A 77 -1.00 6.85 -12.81
CA LEU A 77 -1.15 6.02 -14.00
C LEU A 77 -1.73 4.66 -13.60
N PRO A 78 -2.38 3.93 -14.52
CA PRO A 78 -2.92 2.60 -14.26
C PRO A 78 -1.83 1.51 -14.24
N TYR A 79 -0.66 1.81 -13.67
CA TYR A 79 0.48 0.90 -13.58
C TYR A 79 0.85 0.64 -12.12
N ILE A 80 0.53 -0.56 -11.66
CA ILE A 80 1.06 -1.13 -10.43
C ILE A 80 2.36 -1.85 -10.80
N LEU A 81 3.48 -1.36 -10.27
CA LEU A 81 4.82 -1.86 -10.58
C LEU A 81 5.19 -3.07 -9.72
N ALA A 82 4.67 -3.13 -8.49
CA ALA A 82 4.77 -4.25 -7.57
C ALA A 82 3.57 -4.22 -6.60
N ASP A 83 3.12 -5.38 -6.13
CA ASP A 83 1.98 -5.53 -5.24
C ASP A 83 2.20 -6.67 -4.23
N ARG A 84 1.49 -6.63 -3.10
CA ARG A 84 1.47 -7.65 -2.05
C ARG A 84 2.85 -8.09 -1.55
N PHE A 85 3.70 -7.11 -1.25
CA PHE A 85 5.02 -7.35 -0.66
C PHE A 85 5.13 -6.85 0.79
N ASP A 86 6.12 -7.37 1.52
CA ASP A 86 6.47 -6.88 2.86
C ASP A 86 7.18 -5.53 2.74
N ILE A 87 6.61 -4.48 3.33
CA ILE A 87 7.19 -3.13 3.33
C ILE A 87 8.54 -3.06 4.04
N LEU A 88 8.97 -4.09 4.77
CA LEU A 88 10.30 -4.14 5.37
C LEU A 88 11.39 -4.73 4.46
N LEU A 89 11.08 -5.07 3.21
CA LEU A 89 12.11 -5.50 2.24
C LEU A 89 13.15 -4.41 1.95
N GLY A 90 12.79 -3.13 2.06
CA GLY A 90 13.66 -1.98 1.79
C GLY A 90 13.99 -1.76 0.31
N SER A 91 13.79 -2.78 -0.54
CA SER A 91 13.87 -2.64 -2.00
C SER A 91 13.13 -3.77 -2.71
N ILE A 92 12.75 -3.51 -3.96
CA ILE A 92 12.22 -4.52 -4.87
C ILE A 92 12.57 -4.16 -6.32
N GLU A 93 12.77 -5.19 -7.15
CA GLU A 93 12.90 -5.03 -8.59
C GLU A 93 11.51 -4.92 -9.24
N VAL A 94 11.36 -3.96 -10.14
CA VAL A 94 10.12 -3.71 -10.89
C VAL A 94 10.39 -3.66 -12.38
N LYS A 95 9.42 -4.10 -13.19
CA LYS A 95 9.47 -3.93 -14.64
C LYS A 95 8.90 -2.57 -15.02
N VAL A 96 9.66 -1.79 -15.77
CA VAL A 96 9.20 -0.50 -16.29
C VAL A 96 8.17 -0.74 -17.40
N PRO A 97 6.94 -0.22 -17.29
CA PRO A 97 5.93 -0.40 -18.33
C PRO A 97 6.30 0.36 -19.61
N LEU A 98 5.71 -0.04 -20.74
CA LEU A 98 5.77 0.74 -21.97
C LEU A 98 4.87 1.97 -21.83
N VAL A 99 5.48 3.12 -21.56
CA VAL A 99 4.80 4.41 -21.40
C VAL A 99 5.47 5.46 -22.27
N ALA A 100 4.75 6.53 -22.59
CA ALA A 100 5.30 7.61 -23.39
C ALA A 100 6.51 8.25 -22.68
N GLU A 101 7.55 8.63 -23.42
CA GLU A 101 8.74 9.18 -22.81
C GLU A 101 8.44 10.51 -22.07
N GLY A 102 9.18 10.81 -21.00
CA GLY A 102 8.96 12.01 -20.19
C GLY A 102 9.94 12.12 -19.03
N ASP A 103 9.92 13.24 -18.33
CA ASP A 103 10.82 13.60 -17.22
C ASP A 103 10.09 13.93 -15.90
N ASP A 104 8.77 13.77 -15.88
CA ASP A 104 7.88 14.11 -14.77
C ASP A 104 7.28 12.87 -14.10
N TYR A 105 7.95 11.72 -14.20
CA TYR A 105 7.53 10.47 -13.56
C TYR A 105 7.91 10.42 -12.09
N ALA A 106 7.10 9.81 -11.25
CA ALA A 106 7.47 9.46 -9.87
C ALA A 106 6.85 8.11 -9.47
N VAL A 107 7.49 7.42 -8.53
CA VAL A 107 6.90 6.23 -7.88
C VAL A 107 6.21 6.64 -6.59
N VAL A 108 5.11 5.98 -6.27
CA VAL A 108 4.44 6.10 -4.97
C VAL A 108 4.47 4.74 -4.30
N LEU A 109 5.08 4.67 -3.12
CA LEU A 109 5.08 3.49 -2.26
C LEU A 109 3.89 3.56 -1.31
N PHE A 110 3.01 2.57 -1.35
CA PHE A 110 1.88 2.44 -0.44
C PHE A 110 2.12 1.29 0.54
N GLY A 111 2.07 1.60 1.84
CA GLY A 111 1.61 0.67 2.88
C GLY A 111 0.11 0.88 3.05
N ASP A 112 -0.28 1.62 4.11
CA ASP A 112 -1.65 2.16 4.22
C ASP A 112 -1.82 3.50 3.49
N SER A 113 -0.80 4.36 3.60
CA SER A 113 -0.70 5.69 2.99
C SER A 113 0.42 5.71 1.95
N GLY A 114 0.27 6.55 0.93
CA GLY A 114 1.27 6.70 -0.13
C GLY A 114 2.41 7.64 0.25
N ASN A 115 3.65 7.26 -0.05
CA ASN A 115 4.82 8.12 -0.01
C ASN A 115 5.36 8.36 -1.42
N PHE A 116 5.43 9.62 -1.84
CA PHE A 116 5.94 10.00 -3.14
C PHE A 116 7.46 10.01 -3.16
N GLY A 117 8.03 9.31 -4.14
CA GLY A 117 9.44 9.41 -4.49
C GLY A 117 9.78 10.71 -5.21
N LYS A 118 11.04 10.85 -5.61
CA LYS A 118 11.50 11.96 -6.42
C LYS A 118 11.07 11.78 -7.88
N GLN A 119 10.98 12.90 -8.61
CA GLN A 119 10.75 12.88 -10.05
C GLN A 119 11.95 12.32 -10.81
N PHE A 120 11.70 11.58 -11.87
CA PHE A 120 12.70 10.95 -12.73
C PHE A 120 12.18 10.80 -14.17
N SER A 121 13.05 10.40 -15.08
CA SER A 121 12.73 10.26 -16.50
C SER A 121 12.50 8.81 -16.92
N ILE A 122 11.54 8.58 -17.80
CA ILE A 122 11.37 7.31 -18.53
C ILE A 122 11.56 7.57 -20.01
N LYS A 123 12.38 6.76 -20.68
CA LYS A 123 12.78 6.89 -22.09
C LYS A 123 12.58 5.58 -22.87
N GLY A 124 12.54 5.69 -24.20
CA GLY A 124 12.42 4.56 -25.13
C GLY A 124 10.98 4.15 -25.48
N GLY A 125 9.98 4.79 -24.89
CA GLY A 125 8.58 4.64 -25.30
C GLY A 125 8.15 5.67 -26.36
N PRO A 126 6.86 5.70 -26.71
CA PRO A 126 6.31 6.66 -27.67
C PRO A 126 6.60 8.11 -27.26
N ALA A 127 6.77 9.02 -28.23
CA ALA A 127 6.77 10.45 -27.94
C ALA A 127 5.41 10.88 -27.37
N ASN A 128 5.40 11.82 -26.42
CA ASN A 128 4.17 12.50 -25.99
C ASN A 128 3.67 13.46 -27.06
#